data_AF-A0A3C0VKQ3-F1
#
_entry.id   AF-A0A3C0VKQ3-F1
#
_cell.length_a   1.000
_cell.length_b   1.000
_cell.length_c   1.000
_cell.angle_alpha   90.00
_cell.angle_beta   90.00
_cell.angle_gamma   90.00
#
_symmetry.space_group_name_H-M   'P 1'
#
loop_
_entity.id
_entity.type
_entity.pdbx_description
1 polymer ?
#
loop_
_entity_poly.entity_id
_entity_poly.type
_entity_poly.pdbx_seq_one_letter_code
_entity_poly.pdbx_strand_id
1 'polypeptide(L)' 'MYKDAHLPRKFLVVVDGTPESRAALRWAERRAHGNGGQLALLVVLEP' A
#
# COMPACT_ATOMS: atom_id res chain seq x y z
N MET A 1 4.76 30.16 6.78
CA MET A 1 5.56 28.91 6.81
C MET A 1 4.59 27.74 6.67
N TYR A 2 4.25 27.35 5.45
CA TYR A 2 3.45 26.14 5.24
C TYR A 2 4.37 24.97 5.60
N LYS A 3 4.12 24.34 6.76
CA LYS A 3 4.66 23.00 7.00
C LYS A 3 4.14 22.16 5.85
N ASP A 4 5.04 21.55 5.08
CA ASP A 4 4.71 20.35 4.33
C ASP A 4 4.19 19.36 5.35
N ALA A 5 2.88 19.36 5.58
CA ALA A 5 2.21 18.37 6.39
C ALA A 5 2.44 17.08 5.62
N HIS A 6 3.48 16.33 5.98
CA HIS A 6 3.81 15.07 5.35
C HIS A 6 2.56 14.21 5.39
N LEU A 7 1.88 14.14 4.25
CA LEU A 7 0.65 13.39 4.13
C LEU A 7 0.94 11.96 4.58
N PRO A 8 0.00 11.30 5.27
CA PRO A 8 0.15 9.90 5.64
C PRO A 8 0.60 9.10 4.41
N ARG A 9 1.72 8.37 4.54
CA ARG A 9 2.28 7.61 3.42
C ARG A 9 1.24 6.56 2.98
N LYS A 10 0.90 6.56 1.69
CA LYS A 10 0.01 5.58 1.09
C LYS A 10 0.81 4.53 0.33
N PHE A 11 0.50 3.26 0.56
CA PHE A 11 1.08 2.12 -0.14
C PHE A 11 -0.02 1.51 -1.01
N LEU A 12 0.14 1.54 -2.33
CA LEU A 12 -0.76 0.87 -3.26
C LEU A 12 -0.16 -0.48 -3.63
N VAL A 13 -0.92 -1.56 -3.44
CA VAL A 13 -0.54 -2.91 -3.86
C VAL A 13 -1.54 -3.44 -4.88
N VAL A 14 -1.03 -3.87 -6.03
CA VAL A 14 -1.81 -4.65 -7.00
C VAL A 14 -1.87 -6.10 -6.53
N VAL A 15 -3.09 -6.63 -6.46
CA VAL A 15 -3.36 -8.00 -6.01
C VAL A 15 -3.92 -8.79 -7.19
N ASP A 16 -3.20 -9.84 -7.57
CA ASP A 16 -3.50 -10.74 -8.70
C ASP A 16 -3.53 -12.23 -8.29
N GLY A 17 -3.40 -12.52 -6.99
CA GLY A 17 -3.39 -13.88 -6.46
C GLY A 17 -2.05 -14.62 -6.57
N THR A 18 -1.03 -14.03 -7.19
CA THR A 18 0.32 -14.62 -7.29
C THR A 18 1.08 -14.65 -5.95
N PRO A 19 2.08 -15.52 -5.79
CA PRO A 19 3.01 -15.46 -4.65
C PRO A 19 3.68 -14.08 -4.48
N GLU A 20 3.98 -13.41 -5.58
CA GLU A 20 4.63 -12.11 -5.65
C GLU A 20 3.71 -11.01 -5.09
N SER A 21 2.43 -10.97 -5.49
CA SER A 21 1.48 -10.00 -4.93
C SER A 21 1.21 -10.24 -3.45
N ARG A 22 1.21 -11.51 -2.99
CA ARG A 22 1.15 -11.82 -1.55
C ARG A 22 2.39 -11.32 -0.80
N ALA A 23 3.57 -11.40 -1.40
CA ALA A 23 4.80 -10.88 -0.79
C ALA A 23 4.76 -9.34 -0.70
N ALA A 24 4.30 -8.67 -1.76
CA ALA A 24 4.12 -7.22 -1.80
C ALA A 24 3.12 -6.76 -0.73
N LEU A 25 1.99 -7.46 -0.58
CA LEU A 25 0.99 -7.18 0.45
C LEU A 25 1.59 -7.23 1.86
N ARG A 26 2.31 -8.31 2.19
CA ARG A 26 2.96 -8.47 3.50
C ARG A 26 3.99 -7.38 3.78
N TRP A 27 4.73 -6.94 2.78
CA TRP A 27 5.68 -5.84 2.94
C TRP A 27 4.95 -4.51 3.20
N ALA A 28 3.92 -4.23 2.42
CA ALA A 28 3.19 -2.96 2.48
C ALA A 28 2.39 -2.82 3.78
N GLU A 29 1.79 -3.90 4.28
CA GLU A 29 1.13 -3.95 5.59
C GLU A 29 2.09 -3.56 6.73
N ARG A 30 3.25 -4.22 6.80
CA ARG A 30 4.28 -3.91 7.82
C ARG A 30 4.73 -2.46 7.73
N ARG A 31 4.88 -1.93 6.52
CA ARG A 31 5.30 -0.54 6.30
C ARG A 31 4.19 0.45 6.66
N ALA A 32 2.93 0.17 6.32
CA ALA A 32 1.80 1.01 6.69
C ALA A 32 1.65 1.07 8.22
N HIS A 33 1.68 -0.09 8.89
CA HIS A 33 1.58 -0.18 10.34
C HIS A 33 2.71 0.58 11.05
N GLY A 34 3.96 0.39 10.62
CA GLY A 34 5.12 1.01 11.29
C GLY A 34 5.30 2.52 11.08
N ASN A 35 4.55 3.18 10.17
CA ASN A 35 4.67 4.62 9.94
C ASN A 35 3.35 5.40 10.06
N GLY A 36 2.29 4.78 10.58
CA GLY A 36 0.95 5.39 10.56
C GLY A 36 0.46 5.69 9.14
N GLY A 37 0.90 4.87 8.18
CA GLY A 37 0.53 4.97 6.76
C GLY A 37 -0.73 4.19 6.45
N GLN A 38 -1.25 4.39 5.24
CA GLN A 38 -2.43 3.68 4.74
C GLN A 38 -2.02 2.65 3.69
N LEU A 39 -2.66 1.49 3.69
CA LEU A 39 -2.55 0.47 2.65
C LEU A 39 -3.81 0.49 1.79
N ALA A 40 -3.63 0.62 0.48
CA ALA A 40 -4.68 0.53 -0.52
C ALA A 40 -4.44 -0.71 -1.42
N LEU A 41 -5.51 -1.42 -1.75
CA LEU A 41 -5.47 -2.60 -2.61
C LEU A 41 -6.14 -2.27 -3.95
N LEU A 42 -5.53 -2.75 -5.04
CA LEU A 42 -6.07 -2.67 -6.39
C LEU A 42 -6.14 -4.07 -6.98
N VAL A 43 -7.30 -4.46 -7.48
CA VAL A 43 -7.49 -5.64 -8.33
C VAL A 43 -7.91 -5.16 -9.72
N VAL A 44 -7.34 -5.76 -10.76
CA VAL A 44 -7.77 -5.52 -12.14
C VAL A 44 -8.73 -6.64 -12.50
N LEU A 45 -9.94 -6.27 -12.91
CA LEU A 45 -10.94 -7.19 -13.42
C LEU A 45 -10.98 -7.08 -14.94
N GLU A 46 -11.23 -8.19 -15.62
CA GLU A 46 -11.48 -8.18 -17.06
C GLU A 46 -12.77 -7.40 -17.37
N PRO A 47 -12.87 -6.70 -18.53
CA PRO A 47 -14.01 -5.86 -18.88
C PRO A 47 -15.36 -6.58 -18.95
#